data_AF-A0A1X0KF90-F1
#
_entry.id   AF-A0A1X0KF90-F1
#
_cell.length_a   1.000
_cell.length_b   1.000
_cell.length_c   1.000
_cell.angle_alpha   90.00
_cell.angle_beta   90.00
_cell.angle_gamma   90.00
#
_symmetry.space_group_name_H-M   'P 1'
#
loop_
_entity.id
_entity.type
_entity.pdbx_description
1 polymer ?
#
loop_
_entity_poly.entity_id
_entity_poly.type
_entity_poly.pdbx_seq_one_letter_code
_entity_poly.pdbx_strand_id
1 'polypeptide(L)'
;MSAATVLAAVGISGCSSHQQPRIASSVPPAAPPTSSTVVISPTTPLPTPEALTDILARLADPNVPGINKVGLVEGATPESAGTLDKFTNALRDNGYLPMSFVARDIAWSDKTPSNVVATIDVNTAQPANGSFHFPMEFTPFQGGWELSRRTAETLLALGKSPAVTPPSPAPITFPRFA
;
A
#
# COMPACT_ATOMS: atom_id res chain seq x y z
N MET A 1 35.80 37.81 -3.75
CA MET A 1 36.45 38.56 -2.66
C MET A 1 35.48 39.63 -2.21
N SER A 2 34.86 39.48 -1.04
CA SER A 2 34.39 40.55 -0.14
C SER A 2 33.62 39.93 1.03
N ALA A 3 34.17 40.13 2.22
CA ALA A 3 33.65 39.75 3.52
C ALA A 3 33.03 40.97 4.21
N ALA A 4 32.03 40.78 5.08
CA ALA A 4 31.75 41.70 6.19
C ALA A 4 30.83 41.06 7.25
N THR A 5 31.35 40.97 8.46
CA THR A 5 30.73 40.68 9.77
C THR A 5 29.90 41.84 10.30
N VAL A 6 28.80 41.59 11.03
CA VAL A 6 28.24 42.53 12.03
C VAL A 6 27.64 41.79 13.24
N LEU A 7 28.07 42.21 14.44
CA LEU A 7 27.63 41.83 15.79
C LEU A 7 26.56 42.82 16.32
N ALA A 8 25.78 42.39 17.33
CA ALA A 8 25.11 43.15 18.44
C ALA A 8 23.67 42.59 18.70
N ALA A 9 23.06 42.57 19.90
CA ALA A 9 23.29 43.29 21.15
C ALA A 9 22.68 42.57 22.39
N VAL A 10 22.99 43.15 23.54
CA VAL A 10 22.76 42.82 24.96
C VAL A 10 21.29 42.88 25.43
N GLY A 11 20.95 42.09 26.46
CA GLY A 11 19.83 42.32 27.38
C GLY A 11 20.21 41.90 28.81
N ILE A 12 20.09 42.83 29.77
CA ILE A 12 20.56 42.78 31.16
C ILE A 12 19.38 42.74 32.15
N SER A 13 19.63 42.07 33.28
CA SER A 13 19.12 42.35 34.64
C SER A 13 17.64 42.09 34.98
N GLY A 14 17.45 41.05 35.80
CA GLY A 14 16.32 40.91 36.73
C GLY A 14 16.81 40.26 38.02
N CYS A 15 17.25 41.08 38.98
CA CYS A 15 17.72 40.67 40.30
C CYS A 15 16.54 40.32 41.23
N SER A 16 16.63 39.20 41.96
CA SER A 16 16.08 39.10 43.33
C SER A 16 16.86 38.04 44.10
N SER A 17 17.68 38.53 45.02
CA SER A 17 18.45 37.75 45.97
C SER A 17 17.55 37.19 47.07
N HIS A 18 17.62 35.88 47.32
CA HIS A 18 17.32 35.35 48.65
C HIS A 18 18.12 34.07 48.96
N GLN A 19 19.03 34.23 49.92
CA GLN A 19 19.51 33.25 50.91
C GLN A 19 20.03 31.86 50.46
N GLN A 20 21.36 31.72 50.48
CA GLN A 20 22.08 30.49 50.88
C GLN A 20 21.87 30.31 52.41
N PRO A 21 21.66 29.11 53.02
CA PRO A 21 22.65 28.03 52.96
C PRO A 21 22.15 26.57 53.13
N ARG A 22 22.80 25.61 52.46
CA ARG A 22 23.46 24.45 53.11
C ARG A 22 24.11 23.49 52.10
N ILE A 23 25.09 22.79 52.63
CA ILE A 23 26.10 21.95 52.00
C ILE A 23 25.52 20.58 51.56
N ALA A 24 26.13 20.05 50.49
CA ALA A 24 26.21 18.63 50.06
C ALA A 24 25.00 17.97 49.36
N SER A 25 25.09 17.85 48.03
CA SER A 25 25.18 16.53 47.37
C SER A 25 25.44 16.69 45.87
N SER A 26 26.32 15.83 45.37
CA SER A 26 26.68 15.68 43.96
C SER A 26 25.46 15.31 43.11
N VAL A 27 25.15 16.11 42.08
CA VAL A 27 24.26 15.73 40.97
C VAL A 27 24.87 16.28 39.68
N PRO A 28 25.14 15.46 38.65
CA PRO A 28 25.67 15.95 37.38
C PRO A 28 24.64 16.81 36.62
N PRO A 29 25.05 17.86 35.88
CA PRO A 29 24.14 18.73 35.13
C PRO A 29 23.42 18.00 33.98
N ALA A 30 22.13 18.31 33.84
CA ALA A 30 21.21 17.80 32.84
C ALA A 30 21.61 18.18 31.39
N ALA A 31 21.33 17.25 30.47
CA ALA A 31 21.48 17.39 29.02
C ALA A 31 20.53 18.45 28.43
N PRO A 32 20.88 19.08 27.28
CA PRO A 32 20.09 20.15 26.67
C PRO A 32 18.72 19.67 26.16
N PRO A 33 17.72 20.57 26.04
CA PRO A 33 16.38 20.22 25.60
C PRO A 33 16.43 19.72 24.15
N THR A 34 16.09 18.45 23.97
CA THR A 34 15.87 17.86 22.65
C THR A 34 14.60 18.48 22.09
N SER A 35 14.74 19.33 21.06
CA SER A 35 13.62 19.77 20.24
C SER A 35 12.94 18.53 19.67
N SER A 36 11.86 18.10 20.32
CA SER A 36 11.02 17.02 19.83
C SER A 36 10.22 17.60 18.67
N THR A 37 10.71 17.39 17.44
CA THR A 37 9.87 17.51 16.25
C THR A 37 8.69 16.57 16.48
N VAL A 38 7.53 17.16 16.75
CA VAL A 38 6.26 16.45 16.79
C VAL A 38 6.02 15.95 15.37
N VAL A 39 6.37 14.69 15.14
CA VAL A 39 5.91 13.96 13.97
C VAL A 39 4.41 13.80 14.17
N ILE A 40 3.64 14.65 13.48
CA ILE A 40 2.19 14.50 13.35
C ILE A 40 1.97 13.17 12.64
N SER A 41 1.77 12.11 13.42
CA SER A 41 1.34 10.83 12.89
C SER A 41 -0.03 11.05 12.27
N PRO A 42 -0.29 10.59 11.04
CA PRO A 42 -1.64 10.67 10.47
C PRO A 42 -2.61 10.07 11.49
N THR A 43 -3.62 10.85 11.89
CA THR A 43 -4.63 10.46 12.89
C THR A 43 -5.54 9.33 12.39
N THR A 44 -5.40 8.93 11.13
CA THR A 44 -6.04 7.75 10.58
C THR A 44 -5.25 6.51 11.02
N PRO A 45 -5.84 5.56 11.77
CA PRO A 45 -5.19 4.29 12.05
C PRO A 45 -4.97 3.51 10.75
N LEU A 46 -3.92 2.69 10.70
CA LEU A 46 -3.71 1.76 9.59
C LEU A 46 -4.94 0.83 9.45
N PRO A 47 -5.33 0.46 8.21
CA PRO A 47 -6.41 -0.48 7.99
C PRO A 47 -6.07 -1.83 8.58
N THR A 48 -7.09 -2.55 9.04
CA THR A 48 -6.91 -3.94 9.42
C THR A 48 -6.76 -4.82 8.17
N PRO A 49 -6.04 -5.95 8.25
CA PRO A 49 -5.94 -6.90 7.15
C PRO A 49 -7.29 -7.35 6.59
N GLU A 50 -8.28 -7.51 7.47
CA GLU A 50 -9.64 -7.93 7.11
C GLU A 50 -10.33 -6.89 6.23
N ALA A 51 -10.19 -5.59 6.54
CA ALA A 51 -10.76 -4.53 5.73
C ALA A 51 -10.21 -4.54 4.28
N LEU A 52 -8.91 -4.81 4.12
CA LEU A 52 -8.27 -4.90 2.80
C LEU A 52 -8.68 -6.16 2.05
N THR A 53 -8.70 -7.30 2.74
CA THR A 53 -9.08 -8.59 2.13
C THR A 53 -10.57 -8.65 1.78
N ASP A 54 -11.44 -7.99 2.53
CA ASP A 54 -12.87 -7.87 2.22
C ASP A 54 -13.14 -7.12 0.91
N ILE A 55 -12.36 -6.06 0.63
CA ILE A 55 -12.43 -5.33 -0.64
C ILE A 55 -12.07 -6.27 -1.80
N LEU A 56 -10.97 -7.01 -1.66
CA LEU A 56 -10.51 -7.96 -2.67
C LEU A 56 -11.48 -9.13 -2.85
N ALA A 57 -12.02 -9.66 -1.75
CA ALA A 57 -13.02 -10.71 -1.78
C ALA A 57 -14.28 -10.26 -2.53
N ARG A 58 -14.80 -9.06 -2.24
CA ARG A 58 -15.93 -8.47 -2.97
C ARG A 58 -15.62 -8.19 -4.44
N LEU A 59 -14.40 -7.77 -4.75
CA LEU A 59 -13.95 -7.57 -6.13
C LEU A 59 -13.88 -8.88 -6.91
N ALA A 60 -13.49 -9.97 -6.26
CA ALA A 60 -13.38 -11.30 -6.85
C ALA A 60 -14.70 -12.09 -6.84
N ASP A 61 -15.70 -11.67 -6.04
CA ASP A 61 -16.97 -12.36 -5.89
C ASP A 61 -17.87 -12.14 -7.12
N PRO A 62 -18.20 -13.19 -7.88
CA PRO A 62 -19.07 -13.07 -9.04
C PRO A 62 -20.57 -12.95 -8.67
N ASN A 63 -20.94 -13.05 -7.39
CA ASN A 63 -22.29 -12.78 -6.90
C ASN A 63 -22.51 -11.29 -6.61
N VAL A 64 -21.44 -10.49 -6.52
CA VAL A 64 -21.52 -9.04 -6.34
C VAL A 64 -21.62 -8.36 -7.72
N PRO A 65 -22.70 -7.63 -8.03
CA PRO A 65 -22.81 -6.91 -9.30
C PRO A 65 -21.73 -5.85 -9.45
N GLY A 66 -21.26 -5.63 -10.67
CA GLY A 66 -20.17 -4.72 -11.01
C GLY A 66 -20.41 -3.30 -10.54
N ILE A 67 -21.66 -2.85 -10.53
CA ILE A 67 -22.02 -1.52 -10.02
C ILE A 67 -21.68 -1.34 -8.52
N ASN A 68 -21.75 -2.41 -7.73
CA ASN A 68 -21.34 -2.40 -6.32
C ASN A 68 -19.82 -2.55 -6.14
N LYS A 69 -19.10 -2.89 -7.21
CA LYS A 69 -17.63 -2.96 -7.25
C LYS A 69 -16.97 -1.66 -7.69
N VAL A 70 -17.74 -0.75 -8.31
CA VAL A 70 -17.25 0.55 -8.77
C VAL A 70 -16.68 1.38 -7.61
N GLY A 71 -17.29 1.33 -6.42
CA GLY A 71 -16.77 1.99 -5.21
C GLY A 71 -15.75 1.16 -4.41
N LEU A 72 -15.13 0.16 -5.05
CA LEU A 72 -14.04 -0.64 -4.47
C LEU A 72 -12.72 -0.44 -5.23
N VAL A 73 -12.77 0.28 -6.35
CA VAL A 73 -11.61 0.58 -7.20
C VAL A 73 -11.60 2.07 -7.48
N GLU A 74 -10.49 2.70 -7.17
CA GLU A 74 -10.28 4.13 -7.40
C GLU A 74 -10.51 4.48 -8.87
N GLY A 75 -11.41 5.43 -9.13
CA GLY A 75 -11.70 5.93 -10.46
C GLY A 75 -12.47 4.96 -11.37
N ALA A 76 -12.96 3.84 -10.84
CA ALA A 76 -13.98 3.07 -11.56
C ALA A 76 -15.26 3.90 -11.69
N THR A 77 -15.98 3.67 -12.78
CA THR A 77 -17.18 4.41 -13.16
C THR A 77 -18.31 3.43 -13.47
N PRO A 78 -19.59 3.85 -13.46
CA PRO A 78 -20.71 2.95 -13.77
C PRO A 78 -20.58 2.25 -15.14
N GLU A 79 -19.91 2.88 -16.09
CA GLU A 79 -19.55 2.30 -17.40
C GLU A 79 -18.58 1.11 -17.31
N SER A 80 -17.71 1.06 -16.29
CA SER A 80 -16.75 -0.05 -16.09
C SER A 80 -17.38 -1.25 -15.37
N ALA A 81 -18.56 -1.09 -14.78
CA ALA A 81 -19.29 -2.15 -14.06
C ALA A 81 -19.43 -3.43 -14.89
N GLY A 82 -19.84 -3.31 -16.16
CA GLY A 82 -19.98 -4.47 -17.06
C GLY A 82 -18.66 -5.17 -17.37
N THR A 83 -17.53 -4.45 -17.30
CA THR A 83 -16.20 -5.04 -17.45
C THR A 83 -15.77 -5.78 -16.18
N LEU A 84 -16.06 -5.22 -15.00
CA LEU A 84 -15.83 -5.87 -13.70
C LEU A 84 -16.63 -7.17 -13.57
N ASP A 85 -17.89 -7.16 -14.01
CA ASP A 85 -18.74 -8.36 -14.03
C ASP A 85 -18.15 -9.46 -14.91
N LYS A 86 -17.74 -9.11 -16.13
CA LYS A 86 -17.10 -10.04 -17.06
C LYS A 86 -15.81 -10.63 -16.48
N PHE A 87 -15.01 -9.81 -15.80
CA PHE A 87 -13.78 -10.28 -15.16
C PHE A 87 -14.09 -11.32 -14.07
N THR A 88 -15.04 -11.05 -13.17
CA THR A 88 -15.39 -12.03 -12.13
C THR A 88 -16.05 -13.28 -12.66
N ASN A 89 -16.86 -13.17 -13.72
CA ASN A 89 -17.41 -14.36 -14.38
C ASN A 89 -16.29 -15.18 -15.03
N ALA A 90 -15.32 -14.53 -15.68
CA ALA A 90 -14.16 -15.23 -16.21
C ALA A 90 -13.36 -15.94 -15.10
N LEU A 91 -13.17 -15.33 -13.93
CA LEU A 91 -12.51 -16.00 -12.79
C LEU A 91 -13.24 -17.28 -12.37
N ARG A 92 -14.58 -17.24 -12.32
CA ARG A 92 -15.42 -18.42 -12.05
C ARG A 92 -15.25 -19.46 -13.14
N ASP A 93 -15.42 -19.08 -14.40
CA ASP A 93 -15.45 -19.98 -15.56
C ASP A 93 -14.10 -20.65 -15.81
N ASN A 94 -13.00 -19.97 -15.46
CA ASN A 94 -11.64 -20.52 -15.54
C ASN A 94 -11.23 -21.34 -14.30
N GLY A 95 -12.13 -21.52 -13.32
CA GLY A 95 -11.88 -22.34 -12.14
C GLY A 95 -10.88 -21.76 -11.15
N TYR A 96 -10.71 -20.42 -11.12
CA TYR A 96 -9.89 -19.77 -10.09
C TYR A 96 -10.54 -19.80 -8.71
N LEU A 97 -11.88 -19.93 -8.66
CA LEU A 97 -12.65 -19.96 -7.43
C LEU A 97 -12.72 -21.37 -6.80
N PRO A 98 -12.74 -21.48 -5.46
CA PRO A 98 -12.67 -20.37 -4.49
C PRO A 98 -11.27 -19.74 -4.41
N MET A 99 -11.23 -18.42 -4.24
CA MET A 99 -10.00 -17.68 -3.95
C MET A 99 -10.00 -17.19 -2.51
N SER A 100 -8.84 -17.19 -1.87
CA SER A 100 -8.65 -16.59 -0.54
C SER A 100 -7.53 -15.55 -0.58
N PHE A 101 -7.71 -14.50 0.21
CA PHE A 101 -6.80 -13.36 0.28
C PHE A 101 -6.25 -13.24 1.70
N VAL A 102 -4.95 -13.01 1.84
CA VAL A 102 -4.33 -12.66 3.12
C VAL A 102 -3.52 -11.38 2.92
N ALA A 103 -3.82 -10.35 3.71
CA ALA A 103 -3.07 -9.10 3.70
C ALA A 103 -1.97 -9.13 4.76
N ARG A 104 -0.76 -8.75 4.35
CA ARG A 104 0.45 -8.71 5.19
C ARG A 104 1.22 -7.43 4.90
N ASP A 105 2.20 -7.12 5.75
CA ASP A 105 3.11 -5.99 5.57
C ASP A 105 2.39 -4.66 5.31
N ILE A 106 1.30 -4.42 6.02
CA ILE A 106 0.44 -3.25 5.86
C ILE A 106 1.18 -2.02 6.41
N ALA A 107 1.46 -1.06 5.54
CA ALA A 107 2.16 0.18 5.90
C ALA A 107 1.64 1.36 5.07
N TRP A 108 1.85 2.57 5.57
CA TRP A 108 1.60 3.77 4.78
C TRP A 108 2.53 3.81 3.57
N SER A 109 2.01 4.27 2.43
CA SER A 109 2.78 4.44 1.21
C SER A 109 3.76 5.61 1.39
N ASP A 110 5.06 5.34 1.24
CA ASP A 110 6.09 6.39 1.22
C ASP A 110 5.99 7.28 -0.04
N LYS A 111 5.32 6.78 -1.09
CA LYS A 111 5.23 7.44 -2.40
C LYS A 111 3.98 8.28 -2.55
N THR A 112 2.86 7.80 -2.00
CA THR A 112 1.57 8.48 -2.11
C THR A 112 1.04 8.79 -0.71
N PRO A 113 1.07 10.06 -0.28
CA PRO A 113 0.55 10.43 1.03
C PRO A 113 -0.91 10.01 1.17
N SER A 114 -1.26 9.39 2.30
CA SER A 114 -2.59 8.84 2.62
C SER A 114 -2.92 7.47 2.03
N ASN A 115 -2.11 6.93 1.13
CA ASN A 115 -2.32 5.56 0.65
C ASN A 115 -1.66 4.54 1.58
N VAL A 116 -2.15 3.32 1.52
CA VAL A 116 -1.58 2.18 2.24
C VAL A 116 -1.13 1.14 1.24
N VAL A 117 0.07 0.59 1.45
CA VAL A 117 0.58 -0.54 0.70
C VAL A 117 0.46 -1.77 1.58
N ALA A 118 -0.02 -2.86 0.99
CA ALA A 118 -0.06 -4.17 1.64
C ALA A 118 0.39 -5.25 0.66
N THR A 119 1.13 -6.23 1.15
CA THR A 119 1.41 -7.46 0.41
C THR A 119 0.20 -8.37 0.51
N ILE A 120 -0.39 -8.72 -0.63
CA ILE A 120 -1.56 -9.60 -0.68
C ILE A 120 -1.14 -10.96 -1.19
N ASP A 121 -1.28 -11.97 -0.34
CA ASP A 121 -1.23 -13.37 -0.74
C ASP A 121 -2.60 -13.77 -1.31
N VAL A 122 -2.59 -14.23 -2.56
CA VAL A 122 -3.78 -14.73 -3.27
C VAL A 122 -3.60 -16.23 -3.47
N ASN A 123 -4.48 -17.02 -2.87
CA ASN A 123 -4.57 -18.45 -3.15
C ASN A 123 -5.77 -18.71 -4.03
N THR A 124 -5.58 -19.55 -5.05
CA THR A 124 -6.64 -19.91 -6.01
C THR A 124 -6.78 -21.42 -6.08
N ALA A 125 -7.92 -21.89 -6.59
CA ALA A 125 -8.13 -23.33 -6.80
C ALA A 125 -7.35 -23.90 -8.00
N GLN A 126 -6.60 -23.07 -8.74
CA GLN A 126 -5.87 -23.52 -9.92
C GLN A 126 -4.60 -24.30 -9.58
N PRO A 127 -4.37 -25.48 -10.18
CA PRO A 127 -3.19 -26.30 -9.88
C PRO A 127 -1.89 -25.76 -10.48
N ALA A 128 -1.95 -24.97 -11.55
CA ALA A 128 -0.76 -24.42 -12.21
C ALA A 128 -0.17 -23.19 -11.47
N ASN A 129 -1.03 -22.35 -10.89
CA ASN A 129 -0.69 -21.10 -10.19
C ASN A 129 -1.56 -20.95 -8.93
N GLY A 130 -1.47 -21.93 -8.02
CA GLY A 130 -2.36 -22.03 -6.85
C GLY A 130 -2.13 -20.96 -5.79
N SER A 131 -1.01 -20.24 -5.81
CA SER A 131 -0.72 -19.15 -4.86
C SER A 131 0.27 -18.15 -5.45
N PHE A 132 0.01 -16.86 -5.27
CA PHE A 132 0.92 -15.77 -5.64
C PHE A 132 0.76 -14.59 -4.69
N HIS A 133 1.80 -13.76 -4.60
CA HIS A 133 1.82 -12.57 -3.74
C HIS A 133 2.00 -11.34 -4.61
N PHE A 134 1.25 -10.27 -4.33
CA PHE A 134 1.39 -9.02 -5.06
C PHE A 134 1.28 -7.82 -4.12
N PRO A 135 2.20 -6.83 -4.19
CA PRO A 135 2.05 -5.59 -3.45
C PRO A 135 0.89 -4.78 -4.04
N MET A 136 -0.13 -4.53 -3.25
CA MET A 136 -1.31 -3.76 -3.63
C MET A 136 -1.33 -2.43 -2.88
N GLU A 137 -1.75 -1.38 -3.57
CA GLU A 137 -1.91 -0.04 -2.98
C GLU A 137 -3.40 0.26 -2.84
N PHE A 138 -3.76 0.81 -1.69
CA PHE A 138 -5.13 1.14 -1.30
C PHE A 138 -5.23 2.63 -0.98
N THR A 139 -6.30 3.23 -1.48
CA THR A 139 -6.59 4.66 -1.33
C THR A 139 -7.78 4.81 -0.36
N PRO A 140 -7.72 5.74 0.60
CA PRO A 140 -8.83 5.98 1.51
C PRO A 140 -10.00 6.64 0.76
N PHE A 141 -11.22 6.11 0.92
CA PHE A 141 -12.42 6.61 0.24
C PHE A 141 -13.66 6.54 1.14
N GLN A 142 -14.35 7.66 1.33
CA GLN A 142 -15.61 7.78 2.10
C GLN A 142 -15.62 7.08 3.49
N GLY A 143 -14.48 7.02 4.17
CA GLY A 143 -14.37 6.34 5.48
C GLY A 143 -14.11 4.83 5.40
N GLY A 144 -13.89 4.30 4.20
CA GLY A 144 -13.36 2.98 3.92
C GLY A 144 -12.10 3.05 3.04
N TRP A 145 -11.84 1.96 2.33
CA TRP A 145 -10.67 1.80 1.46
C TRP A 145 -11.09 1.30 0.09
N GLU A 146 -10.34 1.71 -0.92
CA GLU A 146 -10.49 1.26 -2.31
C GLU A 146 -9.15 0.79 -2.84
N LEU A 147 -9.17 -0.14 -3.78
CA LEU A 147 -7.97 -0.54 -4.51
C LEU A 147 -7.55 0.60 -5.43
N SER A 148 -6.27 0.99 -5.40
CA SER A 148 -5.77 2.05 -6.27
C SER A 148 -5.90 1.65 -7.74
N ARG A 149 -6.22 2.64 -8.58
CA ARG A 149 -6.37 2.47 -10.03
C ARG A 149 -5.13 1.83 -10.65
N ARG A 150 -3.94 2.21 -10.19
CA ARG A 150 -2.66 1.69 -10.69
C ARG A 150 -2.52 0.19 -10.44
N THR A 151 -2.90 -0.27 -9.26
CA THR A 151 -2.90 -1.70 -8.92
C THR A 151 -3.95 -2.44 -9.74
N ALA A 152 -5.15 -1.88 -9.86
CA ALA A 152 -6.23 -2.48 -10.67
C ALA A 152 -5.84 -2.64 -12.15
N GLU A 153 -5.21 -1.62 -12.75
CA GLU A 153 -4.69 -1.69 -14.13
C GLU A 153 -3.60 -2.76 -14.29
N THR A 154 -2.72 -2.91 -13.29
CA THR A 154 -1.67 -3.92 -13.31
C THR A 154 -2.25 -5.33 -13.20
N LEU A 155 -3.20 -5.56 -12.29
CA LEU A 155 -3.91 -6.84 -12.17
C LEU A 155 -4.69 -7.17 -13.44
N LEU A 156 -5.32 -6.17 -14.06
CA LEU A 156 -6.02 -6.34 -15.33
C LEU A 156 -5.05 -6.70 -16.47
N ALA A 157 -3.86 -6.10 -16.52
CA ALA A 157 -2.83 -6.43 -17.52
C ALA A 157 -2.29 -7.85 -17.32
N LEU A 158 -2.12 -8.29 -16.07
CA LEU A 158 -1.74 -9.66 -15.74
C LEU A 158 -2.83 -10.66 -16.16
N GLY A 159 -4.11 -10.37 -15.90
CA GLY A 159 -5.23 -11.20 -16.32
C GLY A 159 -5.52 -11.20 -17.83
N LYS A 160 -5.14 -10.13 -18.54
CA LYS A 160 -5.22 -10.02 -20.01
C LYS A 160 -4.03 -10.66 -20.72
N SER A 161 -2.97 -11.00 -20.00
CA SER A 161 -1.85 -11.73 -20.59
C SER A 161 -2.37 -13.11 -20.96
N PRO A 162 -2.41 -13.47 -22.26
CA PRO A 162 -2.79 -14.82 -22.64
C PRO A 162 -1.82 -15.78 -21.94
N ALA A 163 -2.36 -16.88 -21.42
CA ALA A 163 -1.54 -18.05 -21.14
C ALA A 163 -0.59 -18.24 -22.32
N VAL A 164 0.72 -18.21 -22.05
CA VAL A 164 1.75 -18.48 -23.05
C VAL A 164 1.35 -19.79 -23.71
N THR A 165 0.84 -19.74 -24.94
CA THR A 165 0.71 -20.92 -25.76
C THR A 165 2.12 -21.50 -25.81
N PRO A 166 2.37 -22.73 -25.33
CA PRO A 166 3.68 -23.33 -25.51
C PRO A 166 4.00 -23.26 -27.01
N PRO A 167 5.21 -22.86 -27.43
CA PRO A 167 5.57 -22.93 -28.83
C PRO A 167 5.34 -24.37 -29.27
N SER A 168 4.41 -24.56 -30.20
CA SER A 168 4.17 -25.85 -30.85
C SER A 168 5.55 -26.40 -31.25
N PRO A 169 5.91 -27.64 -30.89
CA PRO A 169 7.19 -28.20 -31.30
C PRO A 169 7.24 -28.15 -32.83
N ALA A 170 8.19 -27.40 -33.37
CA ALA A 170 8.43 -27.34 -34.80
C ALA A 170 8.69 -28.78 -35.29
N PRO A 171 8.15 -29.18 -36.45
CA PRO A 171 8.45 -30.48 -37.01
C PRO A 171 9.97 -30.56 -37.29
N ILE A 172 10.61 -31.52 -36.64
CA ILE A 172 12.02 -31.88 -36.83
C ILE A 172 12.19 -32.39 -38.26
N THR A 173 12.65 -31.53 -39.17
CA THR A 173 13.03 -31.94 -40.52
C THR A 173 14.40 -32.63 -40.44
N PHE A 174 14.41 -33.96 -40.44
CA PHE A 174 15.63 -34.76 -40.58
C PHE A 174 16.18 -34.60 -42.02
N PRO A 175 17.44 -34.19 -42.22
CA PRO A 175 18.07 -34.32 -43.53
C PRO A 175 18.35 -35.81 -43.80
N ARG A 176 17.70 -36.33 -44.84
CA ARG A 176 17.91 -37.68 -45.39
C ARG A 176 19.28 -37.72 -46.07
N PHE A 177 20.17 -38.57 -45.58
CA PHE A 177 21.45 -38.89 -46.21
C PHE A 177 21.20 -39.50 -47.61
N ALA A 178 21.93 -38.99 -48.60
CA ALA A 178 22.14 -39.58 -49.91
C ALA A 178 23.62 -39.47 -50.25
#